data_AF-A0AAW2Z4C7-F1
#
_entry.id   AF-A0AAW2Z4C7-F1
#
_cell.length_a   1.000
_cell.length_b   1.000
_cell.length_c   1.000
_cell.angle_alpha   90.00
_cell.angle_beta   90.00
_cell.angle_gamma   90.00
#
_symmetry.space_group_name_H-M   'P 1'
#
loop_
_entity.id
_entity.type
_entity.pdbx_description
1 polymer ?
#
loop_
_entity_poly.entity_id
_entity_poly.type
_entity_poly.pdbx_seq_one_letter_code
_entity_poly.pdbx_strand_id
1 'polypeptide(L)'
;METTNLLDKNKMIVNRIQIVWNVVNTALILIVMIMAIVAVSRTKTTHYTQATISLPTNELLKQGDIVSIAQDGKLQKGAGISIYRNTNRFATSDKIKHLHSIYMGNGVTVLCYYSTYAILLPGKLDSETLKIKWQKPVSLESKQMTCDAMERLGNSTNVVIIGGNKAMPVTVNEHDSLITFQLGQVTQHTQGFSIDPRIAVLSNKHVAISFYHTENENTTLNAAVFELENSNENAILVIKSKEIYSLNHASHQIMKFSESEFVLCHPLDDIPTVESGPLSCVLATFKYNTIQFSAPVTLDGVKLNFFFDMALLSPNRGVVVFTDTAIDNGIKGVVLELLTTKSGEKRLDFGSTIIINSGHGGGKLPSNLWVYINVEVVSQDRFIAVYSDLSNEGRITCLLVEVSNSASLNLISPEFVISPPNPNFSQYYWIDVSIVDQSMFMIFDSLSEQNGGVVAIGEMKSSVLGIVVFGDENNAVVQMEGRVSVPNAHLTVGRTYFTTSRGRMHEGAFYGDISELDPENYLKVGSTVISDSSRIGVAVSSSELLLK
;
A
#
# COMPACT_ATOMS: atom_id res chain seq x y z
N MET A 1 -89.13 12.48 46.29
CA MET A 1 -88.21 13.53 46.77
C MET A 1 -86.86 12.87 47.01
N GLU A 2 -86.14 12.47 45.96
CA GLU A 2 -84.84 11.75 46.12
C GLU A 2 -83.92 11.78 44.87
N THR A 3 -84.38 12.30 43.72
CA THR A 3 -83.58 12.32 42.48
C THR A 3 -82.75 13.60 42.27
N THR A 4 -83.02 14.68 43.01
CA THR A 4 -82.28 15.95 42.88
C THR A 4 -80.93 15.97 43.61
N ASN A 5 -80.72 15.08 44.58
CA ASN A 5 -79.51 15.09 45.44
C ASN A 5 -78.32 14.31 44.82
N LEU A 6 -78.56 13.46 43.83
CA LEU A 6 -77.53 12.66 43.14
C LEU A 6 -76.86 13.43 41.98
N LEU A 7 -77.59 14.35 41.32
CA LEU A 7 -77.06 15.12 40.19
C LEU A 7 -76.02 16.16 40.63
N ASP A 8 -76.25 16.82 41.77
CA ASP A 8 -75.33 17.84 42.31
C ASP A 8 -74.06 17.22 42.91
N LYS A 9 -74.15 16.02 43.49
CA LYS A 9 -72.97 15.25 43.94
C LYS A 9 -72.07 14.85 42.76
N ASN A 10 -72.66 14.39 41.66
CA ASN A 10 -71.90 13.99 40.47
C ASN A 10 -71.22 15.19 39.78
N LYS A 11 -71.88 16.35 39.71
CA LYS A 11 -71.24 17.59 39.21
C LYS A 11 -70.07 18.04 40.09
N MET A 12 -70.18 17.93 41.40
CA MET A 12 -69.09 18.25 42.33
C MET A 12 -67.89 17.30 42.19
N ILE A 13 -68.13 16.01 41.97
CA ILE A 13 -67.07 15.00 41.79
C ILE A 13 -66.33 15.23 40.46
N VAL A 14 -67.05 15.46 39.36
CA VAL A 14 -66.44 15.75 38.06
C VAL A 14 -65.61 17.03 38.12
N ASN A 15 -66.10 18.09 38.79
CA ASN A 15 -65.35 19.33 38.91
C ASN A 15 -64.09 19.19 39.78
N ARG A 16 -64.12 18.36 40.83
CA ARG A 16 -62.93 18.03 41.65
C ARG A 16 -61.90 17.21 40.87
N ILE A 17 -62.34 16.25 40.06
CA ILE A 17 -61.43 15.47 39.19
C ILE A 17 -60.76 16.38 38.15
N GLN A 18 -61.52 17.30 37.54
CA GLN A 18 -60.97 18.27 36.58
C GLN A 18 -59.91 19.17 37.22
N ILE A 19 -60.14 19.65 38.45
CA ILE A 19 -59.18 20.49 39.18
C ILE A 19 -57.92 19.70 39.51
N VAL A 20 -58.04 18.46 40.01
CA VAL A 20 -56.89 17.60 40.29
C VAL A 20 -56.08 17.33 39.03
N TRP A 21 -56.74 17.09 37.90
CA TRP A 21 -56.07 16.84 36.62
C TRP A 21 -55.31 18.06 36.10
N ASN A 22 -55.88 19.25 36.24
CA ASN A 22 -55.19 20.50 35.90
C ASN A 22 -53.97 20.76 36.79
N VAL A 23 -54.05 20.45 38.09
CA VAL A 23 -52.92 20.59 39.02
C VAL A 23 -51.80 19.60 38.67
N VAL A 24 -52.13 18.35 38.35
CA VAL A 24 -51.15 17.34 37.93
C VAL A 24 -50.46 17.75 36.62
N ASN A 25 -51.21 18.20 35.62
CA ASN A 25 -50.62 18.68 34.35
C ASN A 25 -49.71 19.88 34.54
N THR A 26 -50.11 20.83 35.39
CA THR A 26 -49.28 22.03 35.68
C THR A 26 -47.99 21.64 36.39
N ALA A 27 -48.05 20.72 37.35
CA ALA A 27 -46.87 20.19 38.04
C ALA A 27 -45.94 19.44 37.07
N LEU A 28 -46.49 18.67 36.13
CA LEU A 28 -45.70 17.93 35.14
C LEU A 28 -44.98 18.87 34.17
N ILE A 29 -45.66 19.93 33.70
CA ILE A 29 -45.05 20.97 32.86
C ILE A 29 -43.92 21.68 33.61
N LEU A 30 -44.12 21.98 34.90
CA LEU A 30 -43.10 22.62 35.73
C LEU A 30 -41.86 21.72 35.90
N ILE A 31 -42.05 20.42 36.14
CA ILE A 31 -40.96 19.44 36.25
C ILE A 31 -40.18 19.34 34.94
N VAL A 32 -40.87 19.28 33.80
CA VAL A 32 -40.22 19.25 32.47
C VAL A 32 -39.42 20.53 32.23
N MET A 33 -39.96 21.70 32.58
CA MET A 33 -39.22 22.97 32.49
C MET A 33 -38.00 23.00 33.41
N ILE A 34 -38.13 22.54 34.65
CA ILE A 34 -37.00 22.48 35.58
C ILE A 34 -35.93 21.51 35.06
N MET A 35 -36.31 20.34 34.54
CA MET A 35 -35.36 19.42 33.93
C MET A 35 -34.68 20.01 32.69
N ALA A 36 -35.42 20.75 31.85
CA ALA A 36 -34.84 21.46 30.71
C ALA A 36 -33.84 22.55 31.15
N ILE A 37 -34.18 23.34 32.17
CA ILE A 37 -33.28 24.37 32.74
C ILE A 37 -32.05 23.71 33.38
N VAL A 38 -32.22 22.61 34.11
CA VAL A 38 -31.11 21.87 34.72
C VAL A 38 -30.22 21.27 33.62
N ALA A 39 -30.77 20.72 32.55
CA ALA A 39 -30.00 20.23 31.40
C ALA A 39 -29.22 21.35 30.69
N VAL A 40 -29.86 22.51 30.47
CA VAL A 40 -29.22 23.70 29.87
C VAL A 40 -28.19 24.34 30.80
N SER A 41 -28.36 24.25 32.13
CA SER A 41 -27.38 24.77 33.11
C SER A 41 -26.20 23.82 33.35
N ARG A 42 -26.37 22.52 33.03
CA ARG A 42 -25.33 21.49 33.14
C ARG A 42 -24.50 21.31 31.89
N THR A 43 -24.77 22.04 30.80
CA THR A 43 -23.79 22.20 29.73
C THR A 43 -22.63 23.03 30.27
N LYS A 44 -21.67 22.34 30.91
CA LYS A 44 -20.35 22.91 31.16
C LYS A 44 -19.88 23.48 29.83
N THR A 45 -19.66 24.80 29.77
CA THR A 45 -18.77 25.39 28.78
C THR A 45 -17.41 24.76 29.02
N THR A 46 -17.14 23.63 28.38
CA THR A 46 -15.78 23.13 28.22
C THR A 46 -15.05 24.25 27.49
N HIS A 47 -14.20 24.97 28.23
CA HIS A 47 -13.20 25.82 27.63
C HIS A 47 -12.27 24.90 26.87
N TYR A 48 -12.50 24.77 25.56
CA TYR A 48 -11.56 24.13 24.68
C TYR A 48 -10.35 25.05 24.60
N THR A 49 -9.22 24.63 25.17
CA THR A 49 -7.97 25.34 25.00
C THR A 49 -7.67 25.41 23.51
N GLN A 50 -7.60 26.62 22.95
CA GLN A 50 -7.18 26.79 21.57
C GLN A 50 -5.66 26.75 21.54
N ALA A 51 -5.10 25.70 20.95
CA ALA A 51 -3.68 25.61 20.67
C ALA A 51 -3.42 26.09 19.24
N THR A 52 -2.52 27.07 19.09
CA THR A 52 -2.06 27.52 17.77
C THR A 52 -0.54 27.43 17.70
N ILE A 53 -0.02 27.19 16.51
CA ILE A 53 1.41 27.19 16.21
C ILE A 53 1.67 27.96 14.92
N SER A 54 2.76 28.72 14.87
CA SER A 54 3.24 29.33 13.63
C SER A 54 4.44 28.52 13.12
N LEU A 55 4.36 28.08 11.88
CA LEU A 55 5.39 27.27 11.24
C LEU A 55 5.68 27.77 9.82
N PRO A 56 6.92 27.58 9.33
CA PRO A 56 7.29 27.93 7.97
C PRO A 56 6.56 27.08 6.93
N THR A 57 6.38 27.62 5.72
CA THR A 57 5.81 26.90 4.57
C THR A 57 6.57 27.23 3.28
N ASN A 58 6.49 26.32 2.29
CA ASN A 58 7.02 26.54 0.93
C ASN A 58 5.91 26.89 -0.08
N GLU A 59 4.65 26.87 0.34
CA GLU A 59 3.51 27.14 -0.53
C GLU A 59 2.55 28.15 0.14
N LEU A 60 1.81 28.89 -0.67
CA LEU A 60 0.85 29.86 -0.14
C LEU A 60 -0.36 29.13 0.44
N LEU A 61 -0.39 28.98 1.76
CA LEU A 61 -1.49 28.38 2.51
C LEU A 61 -2.57 29.41 2.84
N LYS A 62 -3.83 29.08 2.55
CA LYS A 62 -4.98 29.95 2.79
C LYS A 62 -5.69 29.56 4.07
N GLN A 63 -6.40 30.52 4.66
CA GLN A 63 -7.29 30.25 5.78
C GLN A 63 -8.29 29.13 5.41
N GLY A 64 -8.42 28.14 6.28
CA GLY A 64 -9.25 26.96 6.06
C GLY A 64 -8.52 25.77 5.42
N ASP A 65 -7.30 25.94 4.91
CA ASP A 65 -6.52 24.81 4.43
C ASP A 65 -6.16 23.87 5.59
N ILE A 66 -6.41 22.58 5.40
CA ILE A 66 -5.96 21.52 6.31
C ILE A 66 -4.51 21.20 5.98
N VAL A 67 -3.67 21.09 7.00
CA VAL A 67 -2.21 20.96 6.82
C VAL A 67 -1.62 19.83 7.65
N SER A 68 -0.45 19.39 7.21
CA SER A 68 0.45 18.46 7.90
C SER A 68 1.88 18.98 7.86
N ILE A 69 2.79 18.28 8.54
CA ILE A 69 4.22 18.58 8.54
C ILE A 69 4.92 17.70 7.49
N ALA A 70 5.62 18.35 6.56
CA ALA A 70 6.48 17.70 5.57
C ALA A 70 7.81 17.22 6.22
N GLN A 71 8.56 16.38 5.50
CA GLN A 71 9.82 15.84 6.02
C GLN A 71 10.88 16.91 6.32
N ASP A 72 10.82 18.06 5.65
CA ASP A 72 11.71 19.21 5.90
C ASP A 72 11.29 20.06 7.12
N GLY A 73 10.24 19.63 7.84
CA GLY A 73 9.70 20.31 9.02
C GLY A 73 8.78 21.50 8.69
N LYS A 74 8.47 21.74 7.41
CA LYS A 74 7.58 22.83 6.99
C LYS A 74 6.13 22.37 6.84
N LEU A 75 5.22 23.32 6.86
CA LEU A 75 3.81 23.07 6.57
C LEU A 75 3.59 22.79 5.10
N GLN A 76 2.79 21.76 4.86
CA GLN A 76 2.24 21.41 3.56
C GLN A 76 0.72 21.19 3.67
N LYS A 77 0.00 21.46 2.59
CA LYS A 77 -1.43 21.26 2.45
C LYS A 77 -1.77 19.77 2.36
N GLY A 78 -2.86 19.35 3.00
CA GLY A 78 -3.32 17.97 3.07
C GLY A 78 -2.59 17.12 4.09
N ALA A 79 -3.15 15.95 4.41
CA ALA A 79 -2.64 15.10 5.48
C ALA A 79 -3.10 13.63 5.36
N GLY A 80 -2.39 12.76 6.07
CA GLY A 80 -2.63 11.33 6.18
C GLY A 80 -2.51 10.60 4.84
N ILE A 81 -3.23 9.48 4.71
CA ILE A 81 -3.11 8.57 3.56
C ILE A 81 -4.40 8.61 2.74
N SER A 82 -4.28 8.72 1.42
CA SER A 82 -5.38 8.65 0.47
C SER A 82 -5.04 7.76 -0.71
N ILE A 83 -5.99 6.92 -1.11
CA ILE A 83 -5.89 6.12 -2.34
C ILE A 83 -6.97 6.58 -3.32
N TYR A 84 -6.52 7.05 -4.46
CA TYR A 84 -7.35 7.43 -5.60
C TYR A 84 -7.46 6.23 -6.52
N ARG A 85 -8.60 5.53 -6.47
CA ARG A 85 -8.85 4.30 -7.25
C ARG A 85 -9.33 4.64 -8.65
N ASN A 86 -9.12 3.74 -9.61
CA ASN A 86 -9.59 3.92 -10.99
C ASN A 86 -9.21 5.29 -11.60
N THR A 87 -8.04 5.83 -11.23
CA THR A 87 -7.59 7.14 -11.74
C THR A 87 -7.47 7.11 -13.26
N ASN A 88 -7.01 5.97 -13.78
CA ASN A 88 -6.94 5.68 -15.20
C ASN A 88 -7.29 4.24 -15.47
N ARG A 89 -7.71 4.00 -16.71
CA ARG A 89 -7.80 2.68 -17.30
C ARG A 89 -6.92 2.65 -18.52
N PHE A 90 -6.41 1.47 -18.82
CA PHE A 90 -5.67 1.24 -20.03
C PHE A 90 -6.22 0.04 -20.74
N ALA A 91 -6.21 0.10 -22.06
CA ALA A 91 -6.70 -0.95 -22.91
C ALA A 91 -5.54 -1.41 -23.79
N THR A 92 -5.43 -2.72 -23.93
CA THR A 92 -4.42 -3.39 -24.74
C THR A 92 -5.13 -4.23 -25.80
N SER A 93 -4.45 -4.53 -26.91
CA SER A 93 -4.93 -5.52 -27.88
C SER A 93 -4.93 -6.93 -27.29
N ASP A 94 -3.93 -7.20 -26.44
CA ASP A 94 -3.61 -8.51 -25.91
C ASP A 94 -3.91 -8.60 -24.42
N LYS A 95 -4.10 -9.82 -23.93
CA LYS A 95 -4.28 -10.10 -22.50
C LYS A 95 -3.02 -9.73 -21.72
N ILE A 96 -3.19 -9.15 -20.54
CA ILE A 96 -2.08 -8.77 -19.68
C ILE A 96 -1.68 -9.97 -18.83
N LYS A 97 -0.40 -10.35 -18.90
CA LYS A 97 0.21 -11.40 -18.08
C LYS A 97 1.59 -10.95 -17.59
N HIS A 98 1.97 -11.35 -16.39
CA HIS A 98 3.29 -11.05 -15.81
C HIS A 98 3.53 -9.53 -15.81
N LEU A 99 2.60 -8.79 -15.21
CA LEU A 99 2.65 -7.33 -15.19
C LEU A 99 3.77 -6.87 -14.24
N HIS A 100 4.65 -6.02 -14.77
CA HIS A 100 5.69 -5.34 -14.02
C HIS A 100 5.74 -3.86 -14.38
N SER A 101 6.18 -3.03 -13.44
CA SER A 101 6.07 -1.57 -13.46
C SER A 101 7.27 -0.95 -12.74
N ILE A 102 7.92 0.02 -13.40
CA ILE A 102 9.11 0.67 -12.85
C ILE A 102 9.05 2.16 -13.07
N TYR A 103 9.27 2.93 -12.02
CA TYR A 103 9.43 4.37 -12.08
C TYR A 103 10.86 4.73 -12.48
N MET A 104 10.99 5.43 -13.61
CA MET A 104 12.27 5.84 -14.18
C MET A 104 12.71 7.25 -13.76
N GLY A 105 11.86 8.01 -13.05
CA GLY A 105 12.08 9.43 -12.77
C GLY A 105 11.40 10.36 -13.77
N ASN A 106 11.34 11.66 -13.49
CA ASN A 106 10.69 12.68 -14.32
C ASN A 106 9.23 12.34 -14.70
N GLY A 107 8.55 11.61 -13.82
CA GLY A 107 7.20 11.11 -14.06
C GLY A 107 7.14 9.80 -14.83
N VAL A 108 8.18 9.38 -15.53
CA VAL A 108 8.14 8.22 -16.42
C VAL A 108 7.94 6.92 -15.66
N THR A 109 6.94 6.13 -16.04
CA THR A 109 6.78 4.74 -15.58
C THR A 109 6.78 3.80 -16.77
N VAL A 110 7.58 2.74 -16.70
CA VAL A 110 7.67 1.69 -17.72
C VAL A 110 6.83 0.52 -17.25
N LEU A 111 5.98 0.00 -18.12
CA LEU A 111 5.20 -1.20 -17.90
C LEU A 111 5.67 -2.29 -18.85
N CYS A 112 5.76 -3.51 -18.33
CA CYS A 112 6.08 -4.71 -19.09
C CYS A 112 5.06 -5.78 -18.77
N TYR A 113 4.52 -6.43 -19.80
CA TYR A 113 3.62 -7.55 -19.63
C TYR A 113 3.77 -8.48 -20.83
N TYR A 114 3.97 -9.77 -20.55
CA TYR A 114 4.19 -10.81 -21.55
C TYR A 114 5.24 -10.41 -22.60
N SER A 115 4.86 -10.26 -23.88
CA SER A 115 5.77 -9.85 -24.97
C SER A 115 5.65 -8.36 -25.33
N THR A 116 5.18 -7.50 -24.43
CA THR A 116 4.88 -6.10 -24.74
C THR A 116 5.43 -5.12 -23.69
N TYR A 117 6.02 -4.03 -24.17
CA TYR A 117 6.32 -2.82 -23.38
C TYR A 117 5.28 -1.75 -23.60
N ALA A 118 4.84 -1.10 -22.53
CA ALA A 118 4.10 0.14 -22.62
C ALA A 118 4.79 1.22 -21.76
N ILE A 119 4.73 2.47 -22.22
CA ILE A 119 5.17 3.60 -21.41
C ILE A 119 3.94 4.31 -20.90
N LEU A 120 4.02 4.57 -19.61
CA LEU A 120 3.12 5.41 -18.88
C LEU A 120 3.81 6.76 -18.65
N LEU A 121 3.40 7.74 -19.44
CA LEU A 121 3.74 9.13 -19.19
C LEU A 121 2.64 9.72 -18.31
N PRO A 122 2.95 10.25 -17.12
CA PRO A 122 1.99 11.07 -16.41
C PRO A 122 1.77 12.31 -17.27
N GLY A 123 0.52 12.55 -17.61
CA GLY A 123 0.09 13.92 -17.86
C GLY A 123 0.23 14.73 -16.57
N LYS A 124 0.07 16.05 -16.68
CA LYS A 124 0.08 16.94 -15.50
C LYS A 124 -0.75 16.33 -14.37
N LEU A 125 -0.11 16.20 -13.20
CA LEU A 125 -0.77 16.00 -11.91
C LEU A 125 -1.63 17.22 -11.63
N ASP A 126 -2.81 17.27 -12.24
CA ASP A 126 -3.82 18.24 -11.84
C ASP A 126 -4.76 17.60 -10.82
N SER A 127 -5.25 18.44 -9.92
CA SER A 127 -5.64 18.18 -8.53
C SER A 127 -6.51 16.96 -8.19
N GLU A 128 -7.11 16.23 -9.13
CA GLU A 128 -7.98 15.06 -8.82
C GLU A 128 -7.91 13.89 -9.81
N THR A 129 -7.25 14.07 -10.96
CA THR A 129 -7.08 12.98 -11.93
C THR A 129 -5.68 13.09 -12.52
N LEU A 130 -4.83 12.10 -12.22
CA LEU A 130 -3.67 11.87 -13.05
C LEU A 130 -4.23 11.52 -14.43
N LYS A 131 -4.00 12.31 -15.47
CA LYS A 131 -4.31 11.86 -16.83
C LYS A 131 -3.11 11.12 -17.33
N ILE A 132 -3.19 9.80 -17.43
CA ILE A 132 -2.09 9.02 -17.98
C ILE A 132 -2.12 9.10 -19.50
N LYS A 133 -1.00 9.53 -20.10
CA LYS A 133 -0.79 9.44 -21.54
C LYS A 133 -0.08 8.12 -21.84
N TRP A 134 -0.75 7.28 -22.60
CA TRP A 134 -0.20 6.04 -23.11
C TRP A 134 0.58 6.30 -24.38
N GLN A 135 1.83 5.82 -24.42
CA GLN A 135 2.51 5.66 -25.69
C GLN A 135 2.16 4.30 -26.30
N LYS A 136 2.29 4.20 -27.63
CA LYS A 136 2.03 2.95 -28.34
C LYS A 136 2.98 1.86 -27.81
N PRO A 137 2.46 0.67 -27.46
CA PRO A 137 3.32 -0.39 -26.97
C PRO A 137 4.36 -0.84 -28.00
N VAL A 138 5.53 -1.28 -27.51
CA VAL A 138 6.59 -1.89 -28.33
C VAL A 138 6.59 -3.40 -28.10
N SER A 139 6.50 -4.17 -29.18
CA SER A 139 6.50 -5.64 -29.13
C SER A 139 7.92 -6.21 -29.00
N LEU A 140 8.08 -7.15 -28.07
CA LEU A 140 9.26 -7.99 -27.88
C LEU A 140 9.32 -9.20 -28.80
N GLU A 141 8.29 -9.47 -29.60
CA GLU A 141 8.21 -10.68 -30.43
C GLU A 141 9.38 -10.78 -31.40
N SER A 142 9.86 -9.64 -31.91
CA SER A 142 11.05 -9.57 -32.77
C SER A 142 12.32 -10.11 -32.10
N LYS A 143 12.38 -10.10 -30.77
CA LYS A 143 13.46 -10.65 -29.94
C LYS A 143 13.12 -12.03 -29.36
N GLN A 144 11.92 -12.57 -29.64
CA GLN A 144 11.41 -13.83 -29.09
C GLN A 144 11.55 -13.91 -27.57
N MET A 145 11.14 -12.84 -26.87
CA MET A 145 11.22 -12.73 -25.42
C MET A 145 9.84 -12.51 -24.80
N THR A 146 9.67 -13.06 -23.61
CA THR A 146 8.61 -12.72 -22.65
C THR A 146 9.19 -11.89 -21.51
N CYS A 147 8.30 -11.42 -20.64
CA CYS A 147 8.60 -10.69 -19.43
C CYS A 147 8.08 -11.52 -18.27
N ASP A 148 8.98 -12.05 -17.46
CA ASP A 148 8.71 -12.78 -16.22
C ASP A 148 9.21 -12.00 -15.00
N ALA A 149 10.21 -11.14 -15.21
CA ALA A 149 10.68 -10.15 -14.25
C ALA A 149 11.28 -8.94 -14.98
N MET A 150 11.17 -7.78 -14.35
CA MET A 150 11.73 -6.53 -14.87
C MET A 150 12.28 -5.70 -13.71
N GLU A 151 13.48 -5.15 -13.86
CA GLU A 151 14.13 -4.34 -12.82
C GLU A 151 14.97 -3.19 -13.36
N ARG A 152 15.06 -2.08 -12.61
CA ARG A 152 15.85 -0.90 -13.02
C ARG A 152 17.27 -1.03 -12.51
N LEU A 153 18.27 -0.81 -13.36
CA LEU A 153 19.68 -0.80 -12.94
C LEU A 153 20.02 0.45 -12.12
N GLY A 154 19.74 0.40 -10.82
CA GLY A 154 19.94 1.48 -9.86
C GLY A 154 19.28 2.77 -10.35
N ASN A 155 20.02 3.87 -10.35
CA ASN A 155 19.50 5.16 -10.81
C ASN A 155 19.73 5.41 -12.32
N SER A 156 20.05 4.37 -13.10
CA SER A 156 20.34 4.51 -14.54
C SER A 156 19.06 4.58 -15.38
N THR A 157 19.23 4.80 -16.69
CA THR A 157 18.18 4.72 -17.71
C THR A 157 17.97 3.29 -18.23
N ASN A 158 18.70 2.31 -17.72
CA ASN A 158 18.62 0.93 -18.16
C ASN A 158 17.69 0.10 -17.28
N VAL A 159 16.86 -0.70 -17.93
CA VAL A 159 15.99 -1.69 -17.33
C VAL A 159 16.45 -3.06 -17.81
N VAL A 160 16.49 -4.05 -16.92
CA VAL A 160 16.75 -5.45 -17.24
C VAL A 160 15.43 -6.20 -17.29
N ILE A 161 15.26 -6.96 -18.36
CA ILE A 161 14.10 -7.82 -18.58
C ILE A 161 14.59 -9.25 -18.58
N ILE A 162 13.82 -10.13 -17.95
CA ILE A 162 14.04 -11.57 -18.05
C ILE A 162 12.75 -12.25 -18.46
N GLY A 163 12.86 -13.22 -19.36
CA GLY A 163 11.79 -14.12 -19.75
C GLY A 163 12.35 -15.50 -20.06
N GLY A 164 11.88 -16.52 -19.34
CA GLY A 164 12.40 -17.87 -19.38
C GLY A 164 13.91 -17.89 -19.17
N ASN A 165 14.65 -18.40 -20.15
CA ASN A 165 16.11 -18.51 -20.12
C ASN A 165 16.85 -17.33 -20.80
N LYS A 166 16.15 -16.22 -21.09
CA LYS A 166 16.69 -15.06 -21.78
C LYS A 166 16.65 -13.82 -20.90
N ALA A 167 17.70 -13.01 -20.97
CA ALA A 167 17.79 -11.70 -20.35
C ALA A 167 18.17 -10.64 -21.39
N MET A 168 17.65 -9.42 -21.27
CA MET A 168 17.96 -8.32 -22.19
C MET A 168 17.93 -6.98 -21.46
N PRO A 169 18.93 -6.10 -21.66
CA PRO A 169 18.84 -4.72 -21.22
C PRO A 169 18.02 -3.89 -22.21
N VAL A 170 17.24 -2.95 -21.69
CA VAL A 170 16.49 -1.96 -22.45
C VAL A 170 16.88 -0.58 -21.94
N THR A 171 17.36 0.27 -22.83
CA THR A 171 17.68 1.66 -22.51
C THR A 171 16.46 2.53 -22.78
N VAL A 172 16.03 3.27 -21.76
CA VAL A 172 14.91 4.23 -21.84
C VAL A 172 15.48 5.62 -22.06
N ASN A 173 15.22 6.20 -23.24
CA ASN A 173 15.71 7.52 -23.60
C ASN A 173 14.57 8.52 -23.69
N GLU A 174 14.76 9.70 -23.11
CA GLU A 174 13.84 10.83 -23.19
C GLU A 174 14.40 11.88 -24.17
N HIS A 175 13.69 12.13 -25.27
CA HIS A 175 14.02 13.17 -26.25
C HIS A 175 12.78 14.01 -26.57
N ASP A 176 12.82 15.31 -26.30
CA ASP A 176 11.74 16.26 -26.65
C ASP A 176 10.33 15.82 -26.18
N SER A 177 10.22 15.33 -24.94
CA SER A 177 8.98 14.74 -24.36
C SER A 177 8.48 13.45 -25.03
N LEU A 178 9.26 12.88 -25.95
CA LEU A 178 9.06 11.54 -26.50
C LEU A 178 10.03 10.57 -25.83
N ILE A 179 9.48 9.58 -25.16
CA ILE A 179 10.24 8.45 -24.63
C ILE A 179 10.40 7.39 -25.72
N THR A 180 11.61 6.87 -25.86
CA THR A 180 11.95 5.81 -26.80
C THR A 180 12.68 4.68 -26.09
N PHE A 181 12.51 3.47 -26.60
CA PHE A 181 13.21 2.29 -26.13
C PHE A 181 14.28 1.89 -27.13
N GLN A 182 15.47 1.61 -26.62
CA GLN A 182 16.52 0.93 -27.37
C GLN A 182 16.69 -0.46 -26.76
N LEU A 183 16.29 -1.48 -27.54
CA LEU A 183 16.41 -2.88 -27.14
C LEU A 183 17.84 -3.33 -27.37
N GLY A 184 18.50 -3.81 -26.31
CA GLY A 184 19.84 -4.37 -26.40
C GLY A 184 19.89 -5.75 -27.06
N GLN A 185 20.99 -6.45 -26.79
CA GLN A 185 21.21 -7.81 -27.21
C GLN A 185 20.65 -8.80 -26.19
N VAL A 186 20.00 -9.84 -26.71
CA VAL A 186 19.45 -10.92 -25.89
C VAL A 186 20.58 -11.84 -25.48
N THR A 187 20.67 -12.13 -24.19
CA THR A 187 21.58 -13.12 -23.60
C THR A 187 20.79 -14.33 -23.15
N GLN A 188 21.17 -15.52 -23.61
CA GLN A 188 20.63 -16.77 -23.09
C GLN A 188 21.51 -17.27 -21.94
N HIS A 189 20.93 -17.48 -20.76
CA HIS A 189 21.69 -17.78 -19.54
C HIS A 189 21.71 -19.25 -19.12
N THR A 190 20.82 -20.07 -19.68
CA THR A 190 20.87 -21.52 -19.55
C THR A 190 20.56 -22.20 -20.88
N GLN A 191 21.07 -23.42 -21.04
CA GLN A 191 20.53 -24.35 -22.03
C GLN A 191 19.31 -25.06 -21.42
N GLY A 192 18.23 -25.20 -22.19
CA GLY A 192 16.99 -25.80 -21.71
C GLY A 192 16.00 -24.79 -21.11
N PHE A 193 15.12 -25.28 -20.25
CA PHE A 193 14.02 -24.51 -19.68
C PHE A 193 14.45 -23.84 -18.36
N SER A 194 14.04 -22.58 -18.19
CA SER A 194 14.20 -21.82 -16.96
C SER A 194 12.82 -21.36 -16.52
N ILE A 195 12.52 -21.50 -15.23
CA ILE A 195 11.25 -21.08 -14.64
C ILE A 195 11.45 -20.12 -13.49
N ASP A 196 10.48 -19.24 -13.36
CA ASP A 196 10.34 -18.26 -12.27
C ASP A 196 11.61 -17.44 -12.00
N PRO A 197 12.22 -16.79 -13.01
CA PRO A 197 13.39 -15.96 -12.78
C PRO A 197 13.04 -14.74 -11.91
N ARG A 198 13.85 -14.47 -10.89
CA ARG A 198 13.75 -13.29 -10.01
C ARG A 198 15.01 -12.46 -10.10
N ILE A 199 14.91 -11.14 -9.91
CA ILE A 199 16.02 -10.20 -10.12
C ILE A 199 16.28 -9.41 -8.85
N ALA A 200 17.57 -9.25 -8.51
CA ALA A 200 18.02 -8.26 -7.54
C ALA A 200 19.12 -7.39 -8.15
N VAL A 201 18.94 -6.08 -8.08
CA VAL A 201 19.85 -5.12 -8.71
C VAL A 201 21.01 -4.75 -7.80
N LEU A 202 22.14 -5.45 -7.96
CA LEU A 202 23.36 -5.26 -7.17
C LEU A 202 23.96 -3.86 -7.33
N SER A 203 24.04 -3.33 -8.54
CA SER A 203 24.58 -1.97 -8.78
C SER A 203 24.01 -1.39 -10.10
N ASN A 204 24.50 -0.22 -10.51
CA ASN A 204 24.16 0.36 -11.82
C ASN A 204 24.65 -0.49 -13.02
N LYS A 205 25.43 -1.55 -12.78
CA LYS A 205 25.92 -2.47 -13.82
C LYS A 205 25.67 -3.93 -13.51
N HIS A 206 25.46 -4.32 -12.27
CA HIS A 206 25.36 -5.73 -11.88
C HIS A 206 23.94 -6.09 -11.45
N VAL A 207 23.46 -7.26 -11.88
CA VAL A 207 22.23 -7.89 -11.40
C VAL A 207 22.51 -9.31 -10.97
N ALA A 208 21.91 -9.72 -9.87
CA ALA A 208 21.78 -11.10 -9.49
C ALA A 208 20.43 -11.62 -9.98
N ILE A 209 20.42 -12.84 -10.51
CA ILE A 209 19.23 -13.51 -11.02
C ILE A 209 19.17 -14.88 -10.38
N SER A 210 18.04 -15.21 -9.75
CA SER A 210 17.76 -16.56 -9.25
C SER A 210 16.68 -17.21 -10.09
N PHE A 211 16.88 -18.46 -10.46
CA PHE A 211 15.96 -19.19 -11.33
C PHE A 211 16.08 -20.69 -11.11
N TYR A 212 15.03 -21.42 -11.44
CA TYR A 212 15.09 -22.87 -11.53
C TYR A 212 15.57 -23.29 -12.92
N HIS A 213 16.54 -24.20 -12.96
CA HIS A 213 17.03 -24.80 -14.19
C HIS A 213 16.71 -26.29 -14.16
N THR A 214 16.00 -26.77 -15.20
CA THR A 214 15.68 -28.18 -15.38
C THR A 214 16.52 -28.78 -16.49
N GLU A 215 17.28 -29.81 -16.15
CA GLU A 215 18.06 -30.61 -17.10
C GLU A 215 17.93 -32.10 -16.74
N ASN A 216 17.55 -32.94 -17.72
CA ASN A 216 17.34 -34.38 -17.54
C ASN A 216 16.44 -34.72 -16.33
N GLU A 217 15.27 -34.07 -16.24
CA GLU A 217 14.28 -34.20 -15.15
C GLU A 217 14.74 -33.73 -13.76
N ASN A 218 15.99 -33.26 -13.61
CA ASN A 218 16.47 -32.66 -12.38
C ASN A 218 16.28 -31.14 -12.43
N THR A 219 15.45 -30.62 -11.52
CA THR A 219 15.29 -29.17 -11.32
C THR A 219 16.15 -28.71 -10.15
N THR A 220 16.93 -27.64 -10.36
CA THR A 220 17.83 -27.05 -9.36
C THR A 220 17.59 -25.55 -9.23
N LEU A 221 17.69 -25.01 -8.01
CA LEU A 221 17.69 -23.57 -7.79
C LEU A 221 19.10 -23.03 -8.01
N ASN A 222 19.23 -22.12 -8.97
CA ASN A 222 20.48 -21.51 -9.39
C ASN A 222 20.48 -20.02 -9.06
N ALA A 223 21.68 -19.46 -8.87
CA ALA A 223 21.88 -18.02 -8.89
C ALA A 223 23.00 -17.66 -9.86
N ALA A 224 22.83 -16.55 -10.57
CA ALA A 224 23.83 -16.01 -11.47
C ALA A 224 23.95 -14.51 -11.31
N VAL A 225 25.16 -13.98 -11.52
CA VAL A 225 25.43 -12.54 -11.55
C VAL A 225 25.82 -12.14 -12.96
N PHE A 226 25.18 -11.10 -13.47
CA PHE A 226 25.40 -10.54 -14.79
C PHE A 226 25.92 -9.12 -14.66
N GLU A 227 26.79 -8.72 -15.59
CA GLU A 227 27.23 -7.34 -15.75
C GLU A 227 26.68 -6.77 -17.07
N LEU A 228 26.15 -5.55 -17.02
CA LEU A 228 25.84 -4.76 -18.20
C LEU A 228 27.15 -4.28 -18.84
N GLU A 229 27.39 -4.73 -20.07
CA GLU A 229 28.46 -4.26 -20.92
C GLU A 229 27.89 -3.48 -22.11
N ASN A 230 28.70 -2.60 -22.70
CA ASN A 230 28.32 -1.70 -23.79
C ASN A 230 27.16 -0.75 -23.42
N SER A 231 26.54 -0.12 -24.43
CA SER A 231 25.45 0.84 -24.26
C SER A 231 24.47 0.78 -25.45
N ASN A 232 23.24 1.25 -25.23
CA ASN A 232 22.20 1.38 -26.26
C ASN A 232 21.90 0.04 -26.95
N GLU A 233 21.79 0.01 -28.27
CA GLU A 233 21.47 -1.21 -29.05
C GLU A 233 22.52 -2.33 -28.91
N ASN A 234 23.76 -1.99 -28.54
CA ASN A 234 24.83 -2.95 -28.30
C ASN A 234 24.91 -3.41 -26.84
N ALA A 235 24.09 -2.84 -25.95
CA ALA A 235 24.04 -3.22 -24.56
C ALA A 235 23.74 -4.71 -24.42
N ILE A 236 24.51 -5.41 -23.58
CA ILE A 236 24.38 -6.85 -23.36
C ILE A 236 24.63 -7.18 -21.90
N LEU A 237 23.98 -8.21 -21.38
CA LEU A 237 24.20 -8.73 -20.03
C LEU A 237 25.15 -9.92 -20.09
N VAL A 238 26.37 -9.78 -19.60
CA VAL A 238 27.38 -10.85 -19.60
C VAL A 238 27.38 -11.58 -18.27
N ILE A 239 27.23 -12.91 -18.29
CA ILE A 239 27.28 -13.75 -17.09
C ILE A 239 28.69 -13.73 -16.53
N LYS A 240 28.84 -13.28 -15.28
CA LYS A 240 30.13 -13.29 -14.55
C LYS A 240 30.28 -14.49 -13.66
N SER A 241 29.18 -15.00 -13.12
CA SER A 241 29.15 -16.19 -12.28
C SER A 241 27.78 -16.86 -12.38
N LYS A 242 27.74 -18.18 -12.27
CA LYS A 242 26.53 -18.99 -12.14
C LYS A 242 26.87 -20.15 -11.22
N GLU A 243 26.09 -20.32 -10.16
CA GLU A 243 26.27 -21.40 -9.18
C GLU A 243 24.94 -22.08 -8.89
N ILE A 244 24.99 -23.39 -8.67
CA ILE A 244 23.86 -24.17 -8.17
C ILE A 244 23.84 -23.99 -6.65
N TYR A 245 22.71 -23.52 -6.11
CA TYR A 245 22.52 -23.39 -4.67
C TYR A 245 21.95 -24.68 -4.06
N SER A 246 20.84 -25.16 -4.60
CA SER A 246 20.10 -26.29 -4.03
C SER A 246 19.31 -27.07 -5.08
N LEU A 247 18.67 -28.16 -4.61
CA LEU A 247 17.62 -28.84 -5.36
C LEU A 247 16.36 -27.97 -5.49
N ASN A 248 15.34 -28.52 -6.15
CA ASN A 248 14.05 -27.89 -6.38
C ASN A 248 13.30 -27.56 -5.07
N HIS A 249 12.66 -26.40 -5.03
CA HIS A 249 11.71 -26.00 -3.99
C HIS A 249 10.39 -25.59 -4.63
N ALA A 250 9.35 -25.35 -3.82
CA ALA A 250 8.07 -24.90 -4.33
C ALA A 250 8.15 -23.49 -4.97
N SER A 251 9.00 -22.60 -4.45
CA SER A 251 9.18 -21.22 -4.93
C SER A 251 10.47 -20.60 -4.38
N HIS A 252 10.85 -19.42 -4.88
CA HIS A 252 11.98 -18.66 -4.35
C HIS A 252 11.82 -17.16 -4.60
N GLN A 253 12.55 -16.36 -3.83
CA GLN A 253 12.72 -14.93 -4.05
C GLN A 253 14.17 -14.51 -3.80
N ILE A 254 14.54 -13.37 -4.38
CA ILE A 254 15.85 -12.75 -4.24
C ILE A 254 15.73 -11.30 -3.81
N MET A 255 16.62 -10.85 -2.94
CA MET A 255 16.71 -9.45 -2.53
C MET A 255 18.17 -9.06 -2.34
N LYS A 256 18.53 -7.84 -2.72
CA LYS A 256 19.86 -7.28 -2.49
C LYS A 256 20.02 -6.81 -1.04
N PHE A 257 21.23 -6.91 -0.48
CA PHE A 257 21.67 -6.09 0.66
C PHE A 257 22.75 -5.06 0.26
N SER A 258 23.70 -5.45 -0.59
CA SER A 258 24.80 -4.58 -1.04
C SER A 258 25.21 -4.90 -2.49
N GLU A 259 26.22 -4.21 -3.02
CA GLU A 259 26.71 -4.46 -4.39
C GLU A 259 27.33 -5.85 -4.56
N SER A 260 27.71 -6.50 -3.46
CA SER A 260 28.30 -7.84 -3.46
C SER A 260 27.46 -8.87 -2.72
N GLU A 261 26.33 -8.49 -2.11
CA GLU A 261 25.57 -9.36 -1.22
C GLU A 261 24.09 -9.32 -1.56
N PHE A 262 23.51 -10.50 -1.68
CA PHE A 262 22.08 -10.71 -1.88
C PHE A 262 21.63 -11.93 -1.07
N VAL A 263 20.35 -12.03 -0.80
CA VAL A 263 19.73 -13.17 -0.12
C VAL A 263 18.85 -13.92 -1.10
N LEU A 264 18.86 -15.24 -0.99
CA LEU A 264 17.85 -16.12 -1.58
C LEU A 264 17.00 -16.66 -0.45
N CYS A 265 15.69 -16.57 -0.58
CA CYS A 265 14.76 -17.21 0.34
C CYS A 265 13.86 -18.19 -0.42
N HIS A 266 13.42 -19.24 0.28
CA HIS A 266 12.57 -20.31 -0.25
C HIS A 266 11.89 -21.04 0.93
N PRO A 267 10.78 -21.76 0.70
CA PRO A 267 10.29 -22.71 1.69
C PRO A 267 11.29 -23.87 1.83
N LEU A 268 11.57 -24.26 3.06
CA LEU A 268 12.36 -25.44 3.35
C LEU A 268 11.45 -26.67 3.24
N ASP A 269 11.48 -27.32 2.09
CA ASP A 269 10.82 -28.62 1.89
C ASP A 269 11.89 -29.72 1.74
N ASP A 270 11.84 -30.72 2.62
CA ASP A 270 12.64 -31.95 2.44
C ASP A 270 12.03 -32.87 1.36
N ILE A 271 10.83 -32.55 0.86
CA ILE A 271 10.05 -33.40 -0.06
C ILE A 271 9.38 -32.53 -1.14
N PRO A 272 9.66 -32.74 -2.45
CA PRO A 272 9.17 -31.93 -3.57
C PRO A 272 7.65 -31.83 -3.74
N THR A 273 6.86 -32.59 -2.96
CA THR A 273 5.40 -32.64 -3.05
C THR A 273 4.69 -31.81 -1.98
N VAL A 274 5.43 -31.27 -1.00
CA VAL A 274 4.86 -30.41 0.03
C VAL A 274 4.96 -28.98 -0.49
N GLU A 275 3.83 -28.28 -0.57
CA GLU A 275 3.76 -26.92 -1.12
C GLU A 275 4.11 -25.84 -0.08
N SER A 276 4.55 -26.26 1.11
CA SER A 276 4.76 -25.38 2.24
C SER A 276 5.77 -25.89 3.26
N GLY A 277 6.67 -25.01 3.69
CA GLY A 277 7.69 -25.32 4.69
C GLY A 277 8.06 -24.09 5.52
N PRO A 278 8.96 -24.22 6.52
CA PRO A 278 9.57 -23.08 7.18
C PRO A 278 10.22 -22.14 6.17
N LEU A 279 10.22 -20.83 6.44
CA LEU A 279 10.96 -19.88 5.60
C LEU A 279 12.46 -20.08 5.83
N SER A 280 13.22 -20.40 4.77
CA SER A 280 14.67 -20.54 4.79
C SER A 280 15.30 -19.45 3.92
N CYS A 281 16.34 -18.80 4.43
CA CYS A 281 17.06 -17.75 3.73
C CYS A 281 18.57 -17.98 3.80
N VAL A 282 19.27 -17.73 2.70
CA VAL A 282 20.73 -17.86 2.60
C VAL A 282 21.36 -16.57 2.08
N LEU A 283 22.43 -16.10 2.75
CA LEU A 283 23.23 -15.00 2.23
C LEU A 283 24.16 -15.54 1.14
N ALA A 284 24.10 -14.90 -0.03
CA ALA A 284 24.99 -15.11 -1.15
C ALA A 284 25.93 -13.92 -1.31
N THR A 285 27.23 -14.20 -1.43
CA THR A 285 28.28 -13.19 -1.61
C THR A 285 28.93 -13.35 -2.98
N PHE A 286 28.85 -12.33 -3.81
CA PHE A 286 29.52 -12.24 -5.09
C PHE A 286 30.89 -11.59 -4.93
N LYS A 287 31.96 -12.36 -5.15
CA LYS A 287 33.34 -11.85 -5.07
C LYS A 287 34.23 -12.65 -6.02
N TYR A 288 35.14 -11.96 -6.70
CA TYR A 288 36.09 -12.56 -7.65
C TYR A 288 35.41 -13.43 -8.73
N ASN A 289 34.26 -12.98 -9.26
CA ASN A 289 33.46 -13.71 -10.25
C ASN A 289 32.95 -15.08 -9.78
N THR A 290 32.76 -15.24 -8.46
CA THR A 290 32.16 -16.44 -7.87
C THR A 290 31.08 -16.03 -6.87
N ILE A 291 30.02 -16.83 -6.78
CA ILE A 291 28.98 -16.71 -5.76
C ILE A 291 29.29 -17.71 -4.64
N GLN A 292 29.33 -17.23 -3.39
CA GLN A 292 29.50 -18.08 -2.22
C GLN A 292 28.25 -18.00 -1.35
N PHE A 293 27.68 -19.16 -1.03
CA PHE A 293 26.52 -19.27 -0.14
C PHE A 293 26.95 -19.55 1.30
N SER A 294 26.33 -18.84 2.24
CA SER A 294 26.45 -19.11 3.67
C SER A 294 25.61 -20.32 4.09
N ALA A 295 25.66 -20.69 5.37
CA ALA A 295 24.68 -21.60 5.94
C ALA A 295 23.28 -20.95 5.96
N PRO A 296 22.20 -21.70 5.66
CA PRO A 296 20.85 -21.17 5.70
C PRO A 296 20.42 -20.83 7.13
N VAL A 297 19.57 -19.83 7.26
CA VAL A 297 18.85 -19.49 8.49
C VAL A 297 17.37 -19.77 8.26
N THR A 298 16.73 -20.42 9.23
CA THR A 298 15.34 -20.87 9.10
C THR A 298 14.48 -20.22 10.18
N LEU A 299 13.32 -19.71 9.76
CA LEU A 299 12.29 -19.23 10.67
C LEU A 299 11.34 -20.39 10.99
N ASP A 300 11.48 -20.93 12.19
CA ASP A 300 10.57 -21.97 12.68
C ASP A 300 9.19 -21.40 13.07
N GLY A 301 8.19 -22.28 13.14
CA GLY A 301 6.84 -21.93 13.57
C GLY A 301 5.99 -21.19 12.53
N VAL A 302 6.51 -20.98 11.33
CA VAL A 302 5.75 -20.54 10.15
C VAL A 302 5.71 -21.65 9.11
N LYS A 303 4.74 -21.57 8.20
CA LYS A 303 4.65 -22.46 7.04
C LYS A 303 4.37 -21.64 5.78
N LEU A 304 5.46 -21.12 5.22
CA LEU A 304 5.49 -20.39 3.96
C LEU A 304 4.88 -21.24 2.85
N ASN A 305 3.96 -20.66 2.09
CA ASN A 305 3.33 -21.25 0.92
C ASN A 305 3.80 -20.56 -0.37
N PHE A 306 3.61 -21.22 -1.52
CA PHE A 306 4.15 -20.90 -2.85
C PHE A 306 4.49 -19.41 -3.12
N PHE A 307 3.54 -18.46 -3.11
CA PHE A 307 3.85 -17.06 -3.43
C PHE A 307 4.20 -16.22 -2.20
N PHE A 308 5.31 -15.50 -2.32
CA PHE A 308 5.78 -14.48 -1.40
C PHE A 308 6.65 -13.46 -2.11
N ASP A 309 6.92 -12.34 -1.44
CA ASP A 309 7.75 -11.28 -1.99
C ASP A 309 8.65 -10.65 -0.91
N MET A 310 9.71 -9.97 -1.36
CA MET A 310 10.73 -9.42 -0.48
C MET A 310 11.20 -8.05 -0.95
N ALA A 311 11.49 -7.17 0.01
CA ALA A 311 12.01 -5.85 -0.33
C ALA A 311 13.05 -5.34 0.69
N LEU A 312 14.06 -4.63 0.18
CA LEU A 312 15.15 -4.08 0.97
C LEU A 312 14.75 -2.70 1.53
N LEU A 313 14.53 -2.61 2.83
CA LEU A 313 14.20 -1.35 3.50
C LEU A 313 15.44 -0.47 3.71
N SER A 314 16.52 -1.06 4.19
CA SER A 314 17.75 -0.37 4.55
C SER A 314 18.96 -1.29 4.34
N PRO A 315 20.21 -0.77 4.35
CA PRO A 315 21.39 -1.57 4.04
C PRO A 315 21.58 -2.86 4.87
N ASN A 316 20.90 -2.98 6.01
CA ASN A 316 20.95 -4.13 6.90
C ASN A 316 19.57 -4.73 7.23
N ARG A 317 18.48 -4.26 6.62
CA ARG A 317 17.13 -4.81 6.87
C ARG A 317 16.33 -4.94 5.60
N GLY A 318 15.77 -6.12 5.40
CA GLY A 318 14.71 -6.36 4.45
C GLY A 318 13.46 -6.87 5.14
N VAL A 319 12.40 -7.05 4.35
CA VAL A 319 11.16 -7.68 4.77
C VAL A 319 10.80 -8.80 3.82
N VAL A 320 10.17 -9.82 4.37
CA VAL A 320 9.59 -10.93 3.61
C VAL A 320 8.11 -10.99 3.96
N VAL A 321 7.24 -10.90 2.96
CA VAL A 321 5.78 -11.02 3.14
C VAL A 321 5.27 -12.22 2.38
N PHE A 322 4.54 -13.08 3.07
CA PHE A 322 4.18 -14.38 2.54
C PHE A 322 2.83 -14.89 3.03
N THR A 323 2.27 -15.84 2.28
CA THR A 323 1.13 -16.63 2.75
C THR A 323 1.61 -17.69 3.75
N ASP A 324 1.03 -17.70 4.95
CA ASP A 324 1.38 -18.64 6.01
C ASP A 324 0.22 -19.60 6.32
N THR A 325 0.41 -20.89 6.02
CA THR A 325 -0.61 -21.93 6.26
C THR A 325 -0.83 -22.20 7.76
N ALA A 326 0.11 -21.81 8.63
CA ALA A 326 -0.04 -21.95 10.08
C ALA A 326 -1.07 -20.99 10.68
N ILE A 327 -1.49 -19.97 9.94
CA ILE A 327 -2.53 -18.99 10.32
C ILE A 327 -3.68 -18.99 9.31
N ASP A 328 -4.10 -20.19 8.88
CA ASP A 328 -5.21 -20.42 7.96
C ASP A 328 -5.04 -19.69 6.61
N ASN A 329 -3.84 -19.78 6.01
CA ASN A 329 -3.48 -19.05 4.78
C ASN A 329 -3.60 -17.53 4.91
N GLY A 330 -3.40 -16.98 6.11
CA GLY A 330 -3.25 -15.55 6.32
C GLY A 330 -1.96 -15.00 5.70
N ILE A 331 -1.87 -13.67 5.62
CA ILE A 331 -0.66 -12.96 5.17
C ILE A 331 0.19 -12.58 6.37
N LYS A 332 1.47 -12.94 6.35
CA LYS A 332 2.44 -12.67 7.41
C LYS A 332 3.64 -11.90 6.86
N GLY A 333 4.12 -10.93 7.61
CA GLY A 333 5.37 -10.23 7.37
C GLY A 333 6.43 -10.60 8.40
N VAL A 334 7.70 -10.67 7.99
CA VAL A 334 8.86 -10.82 8.90
C VAL A 334 9.99 -9.90 8.48
N VAL A 335 10.71 -9.35 9.46
CA VAL A 335 11.96 -8.61 9.21
C VAL A 335 13.11 -9.58 9.03
N LEU A 336 13.90 -9.40 7.99
CA LEU A 336 15.16 -10.10 7.77
C LEU A 336 16.32 -9.14 8.01
N GLU A 337 17.18 -9.43 8.98
CA GLU A 337 18.30 -8.57 9.35
C GLU A 337 19.64 -9.16 8.89
N LEU A 338 20.51 -8.29 8.36
CA LEU A 338 21.91 -8.61 8.08
C LEU A 338 22.77 -8.12 9.24
N LEU A 339 23.14 -9.04 10.12
CA LEU A 339 23.97 -8.77 11.28
C LEU A 339 25.45 -8.84 10.91
N THR A 340 26.24 -7.89 11.40
CA THR A 340 27.71 -7.95 11.33
C THR A 340 28.26 -8.23 12.73
N THR A 341 28.97 -9.35 12.88
CA THR A 341 29.63 -9.73 14.13
C THR A 341 30.82 -8.81 14.41
N LYS A 342 31.35 -8.88 15.65
CA LYS A 342 32.55 -8.12 16.03
C LYS A 342 33.79 -8.47 15.19
N SER A 343 33.85 -9.69 14.65
CA SER A 343 34.92 -10.14 13.74
C SER A 343 34.72 -9.67 12.30
N GLY A 344 33.61 -8.97 11.99
CA GLY A 344 33.27 -8.53 10.64
C GLY A 344 32.57 -9.59 9.78
N GLU A 345 32.31 -10.78 10.33
CA GLU A 345 31.53 -11.81 9.66
C GLU A 345 30.06 -11.39 9.61
N LYS A 346 29.43 -11.54 8.44
CA LYS A 346 28.03 -11.22 8.22
C LYS A 346 27.18 -12.48 8.29
N ARG A 347 26.02 -12.37 8.93
CA ARG A 347 25.03 -13.44 9.04
C ARG A 347 23.61 -12.89 8.96
N LEU A 348 22.69 -13.71 8.50
CA LEU A 348 21.26 -13.38 8.52
C LEU A 348 20.66 -13.71 9.89
N ASP A 349 19.60 -13.01 10.25
CA ASP A 349 18.74 -13.32 11.38
C ASP A 349 17.31 -12.85 11.10
N PHE A 350 16.33 -13.44 11.78
CA PHE A 350 14.94 -13.01 11.70
C PHE A 350 14.57 -12.12 12.88
N GLY A 351 14.00 -10.95 12.56
CA GLY A 351 13.48 -10.01 13.53
C GLY A 351 12.03 -10.29 13.90
N SER A 352 11.26 -9.22 14.13
CA SER A 352 9.84 -9.35 14.46
C SER A 352 9.01 -9.91 13.31
N THR A 353 7.87 -10.51 13.67
CA THR A 353 6.82 -10.92 12.73
C THR A 353 5.56 -10.12 12.99
N ILE A 354 4.71 -9.99 11.97
CA ILE A 354 3.38 -9.42 12.09
C ILE A 354 2.39 -10.23 11.25
N ILE A 355 1.18 -10.41 11.77
CA ILE A 355 0.05 -10.90 10.99
C ILE A 355 -0.55 -9.69 10.31
N ILE A 356 -0.45 -9.65 8.98
CA ILE A 356 -1.01 -8.59 8.14
C ILE A 356 -2.50 -8.84 7.97
N ASN A 357 -2.88 -10.07 7.63
CA ASN A 357 -4.25 -10.50 7.47
C ASN A 357 -4.39 -11.90 8.07
N SER A 358 -5.39 -12.09 8.93
CA SER A 358 -5.72 -13.39 9.51
C SER A 358 -6.93 -14.00 8.78
N GLY A 359 -6.77 -15.20 8.21
CA GLY A 359 -7.90 -16.00 7.73
C GLY A 359 -8.15 -15.93 6.23
N HIS A 360 -7.43 -16.76 5.48
CA HIS A 360 -7.64 -17.03 4.06
C HIS A 360 -7.45 -15.82 3.13
N GLY A 361 -6.65 -14.81 3.51
CA GLY A 361 -6.28 -13.73 2.61
C GLY A 361 -5.42 -14.20 1.44
N GLY A 362 -4.51 -15.15 1.69
CA GLY A 362 -3.67 -15.80 0.70
C GLY A 362 -4.20 -17.17 0.27
N GLY A 363 -3.50 -17.80 -0.67
CA GLY A 363 -3.75 -19.20 -1.04
C GLY A 363 -4.01 -19.47 -2.52
N LYS A 364 -4.47 -20.70 -2.79
CA LYS A 364 -4.92 -21.12 -4.11
C LYS A 364 -6.37 -20.74 -4.33
N LEU A 365 -6.64 -20.23 -5.52
CA LEU A 365 -7.96 -20.14 -6.11
C LEU A 365 -8.52 -21.55 -6.38
N PRO A 366 -9.85 -21.72 -6.50
CA PRO A 366 -10.50 -22.95 -6.96
C PRO A 366 -9.96 -23.50 -8.29
N SER A 367 -9.34 -22.64 -9.11
CA SER A 367 -8.66 -23.00 -10.36
C SER A 367 -7.25 -23.56 -10.19
N ASN A 368 -6.79 -23.80 -8.95
CA ASN A 368 -5.41 -24.16 -8.57
C ASN A 368 -4.35 -23.12 -8.91
N LEU A 369 -4.75 -21.89 -9.22
CA LEU A 369 -3.87 -20.75 -9.43
C LEU A 369 -3.68 -20.02 -8.10
N TRP A 370 -2.48 -19.56 -7.80
CA TRP A 370 -2.20 -18.85 -6.56
C TRP A 370 -2.43 -17.35 -6.69
N VAL A 371 -2.80 -16.71 -5.58
CA VAL A 371 -2.82 -15.25 -5.49
C VAL A 371 -1.43 -14.65 -5.34
N TYR A 372 -1.26 -13.45 -5.86
CA TYR A 372 0.00 -12.71 -5.86
C TYR A 372 0.08 -11.80 -4.63
N ILE A 373 1.30 -11.69 -4.11
CA ILE A 373 1.73 -10.71 -3.12
C ILE A 373 2.84 -9.90 -3.79
N ASN A 374 2.78 -8.58 -3.67
CA ASN A 374 3.81 -7.66 -4.12
C ASN A 374 4.19 -6.76 -2.95
N VAL A 375 5.49 -6.56 -2.75
CA VAL A 375 6.04 -5.76 -1.65
C VAL A 375 7.00 -4.74 -2.22
N GLU A 376 6.71 -3.46 -1.97
CA GLU A 376 7.57 -2.38 -2.43
C GLU A 376 7.94 -1.42 -1.31
N VAL A 377 9.17 -0.91 -1.35
CA VAL A 377 9.73 -0.04 -0.32
C VAL A 377 9.43 1.40 -0.65
N VAL A 378 8.64 2.06 0.20
CA VAL A 378 8.28 3.47 0.01
C VAL A 378 9.33 4.40 0.64
N SER A 379 9.82 4.04 1.83
CA SER A 379 10.89 4.76 2.54
C SER A 379 11.79 3.79 3.30
N GLN A 380 12.89 4.27 3.89
CA GLN A 380 13.89 3.42 4.55
C GLN A 380 13.35 2.55 5.71
N ASP A 381 12.15 2.87 6.18
CA ASP A 381 11.44 2.26 7.30
C ASP A 381 10.00 1.86 6.94
N ARG A 382 9.54 2.06 5.70
CA ARG A 382 8.16 1.75 5.31
C ARG A 382 8.09 1.00 3.99
N PHE A 383 7.19 0.03 3.96
CA PHE A 383 6.84 -0.68 2.74
C PHE A 383 5.33 -0.77 2.59
N ILE A 384 4.92 -0.99 1.35
CA ILE A 384 3.56 -1.33 0.98
C ILE A 384 3.50 -2.82 0.68
N ALA A 385 2.46 -3.49 1.18
CA ALA A 385 2.10 -4.83 0.77
C ALA A 385 0.79 -4.76 -0.01
N VAL A 386 0.77 -5.35 -1.21
CA VAL A 386 -0.41 -5.43 -2.07
C VAL A 386 -0.66 -6.89 -2.44
N TYR A 387 -1.88 -7.37 -2.27
CA TYR A 387 -2.23 -8.74 -2.56
C TYR A 387 -3.69 -8.87 -3.02
N SER A 388 -4.00 -9.99 -3.66
CA SER A 388 -5.39 -10.40 -3.89
C SER A 388 -5.90 -11.15 -2.66
N ASP A 389 -6.88 -10.58 -1.98
CA ASP A 389 -7.44 -11.09 -0.73
C ASP A 389 -8.60 -12.05 -1.02
N LEU A 390 -8.36 -13.36 -0.87
CA LEU A 390 -9.40 -14.38 -1.08
C LEU A 390 -10.50 -14.35 -0.02
N SER A 391 -10.20 -13.87 1.19
CA SER A 391 -11.19 -13.70 2.26
C SER A 391 -12.21 -12.61 1.92
N ASN A 392 -11.81 -11.67 1.05
CA ASN A 392 -12.60 -10.54 0.60
C ASN A 392 -12.89 -10.61 -0.91
N GLU A 393 -13.45 -11.75 -1.35
CA GLU A 393 -13.90 -11.96 -2.73
C GLU A 393 -12.79 -11.80 -3.80
N GLY A 394 -11.54 -12.06 -3.46
CA GLY A 394 -10.39 -11.92 -4.36
C GLY A 394 -10.08 -10.48 -4.74
N ARG A 395 -10.54 -9.50 -3.95
CA ARG A 395 -10.26 -8.08 -4.18
C ARG A 395 -8.79 -7.79 -3.96
N ILE A 396 -8.29 -6.79 -4.67
CA ILE A 396 -6.96 -6.27 -4.41
C ILE A 396 -7.04 -5.38 -3.18
N THR A 397 -6.19 -5.71 -2.22
CA THR A 397 -6.03 -5.03 -0.95
C THR A 397 -4.60 -4.53 -0.85
N CYS A 398 -4.43 -3.34 -0.29
CA CYS A 398 -3.12 -2.82 0.04
C CYS A 398 -3.09 -2.24 1.45
N LEU A 399 -1.92 -2.30 2.08
CA LEU A 399 -1.67 -1.66 3.36
C LEU A 399 -0.22 -1.21 3.47
N LEU A 400 0.03 -0.34 4.43
CA LEU A 400 1.34 0.22 4.74
C LEU A 400 1.81 -0.27 6.09
N VAL A 401 3.07 -0.66 6.13
CA VAL A 401 3.74 -1.18 7.32
C VAL A 401 5.00 -0.38 7.57
N GLU A 402 5.23 -0.05 8.83
CA GLU A 402 6.44 0.62 9.30
C GLU A 402 7.30 -0.33 10.13
N VAL A 403 8.62 -0.28 9.93
CA VAL A 403 9.62 -1.01 10.70
C VAL A 403 10.30 -0.04 11.65
N SER A 404 10.09 -0.26 12.95
CA SER A 404 10.71 0.57 13.98
C SER A 404 12.23 0.38 14.03
N ASN A 405 12.92 1.28 14.73
CA ASN A 405 14.35 1.14 15.02
C ASN A 405 14.70 -0.16 15.74
N SER A 406 13.77 -0.74 16.52
CA SER A 406 13.91 -2.03 17.19
C SER A 406 13.52 -3.23 16.30
N ALA A 407 13.45 -3.04 14.98
CA ALA A 407 13.03 -4.06 14.00
C ALA A 407 11.62 -4.61 14.28
N SER A 408 10.74 -3.80 14.87
CA SER A 408 9.34 -4.15 15.14
C SER A 408 8.46 -3.69 13.99
N LEU A 409 7.66 -4.58 13.42
CA LEU A 409 6.67 -4.29 12.40
C LEU A 409 5.41 -3.68 13.02
N ASN A 410 4.91 -2.58 12.46
CA ASN A 410 3.67 -1.93 12.88
C ASN A 410 2.80 -1.60 11.65
N LEU A 411 1.52 -1.95 11.69
CA LEU A 411 0.56 -1.52 10.69
C LEU A 411 0.26 -0.02 10.90
N ILE A 412 0.54 0.79 9.89
CA ILE A 412 0.31 2.26 9.93
C ILE A 412 -0.90 2.67 9.08
N SER A 413 -1.52 1.72 8.38
CA SER A 413 -2.78 1.91 7.68
C SER A 413 -3.71 0.71 7.87
N PRO A 414 -5.02 0.89 7.66
CA PRO A 414 -5.90 -0.26 7.43
C PRO A 414 -5.60 -0.94 6.10
N GLU A 415 -6.21 -2.11 5.91
CA GLU A 415 -6.31 -2.81 4.64
C GLU A 415 -7.26 -2.04 3.70
N PHE A 416 -6.70 -1.29 2.75
CA PHE A 416 -7.49 -0.56 1.77
C PHE A 416 -7.89 -1.44 0.59
N VAL A 417 -9.20 -1.53 0.35
CA VAL A 417 -9.74 -2.26 -0.81
C VAL A 417 -9.72 -1.38 -2.07
N ILE A 418 -8.83 -1.72 -3.01
CA ILE A 418 -8.58 -0.89 -4.20
C ILE A 418 -9.34 -1.34 -5.45
N SER A 419 -9.77 -2.61 -5.51
CA SER A 419 -10.48 -3.17 -6.68
C SER A 419 -11.94 -3.56 -6.40
N PRO A 420 -12.78 -3.74 -7.45
CA PRO A 420 -14.02 -4.51 -7.36
C PRO A 420 -13.75 -6.00 -7.00
N PRO A 421 -14.79 -6.79 -6.63
CA PRO A 421 -14.61 -8.23 -6.44
C PRO A 421 -14.03 -8.88 -7.69
N ASN A 422 -13.31 -9.99 -7.50
CA ASN A 422 -12.96 -10.84 -8.62
C ASN A 422 -14.26 -11.43 -9.21
N PRO A 423 -14.64 -11.09 -10.45
CA PRO A 423 -15.87 -11.59 -11.05
C PRO A 423 -15.81 -13.09 -11.37
N ASN A 424 -14.62 -13.69 -11.41
CA ASN A 424 -14.41 -15.08 -11.78
C ASN A 424 -13.12 -15.65 -11.17
N PHE A 425 -13.26 -16.52 -10.16
CA PHE A 425 -12.13 -17.19 -9.49
C PHE A 425 -11.37 -18.22 -10.36
N SER A 426 -11.77 -18.40 -11.62
CA SER A 426 -10.92 -19.03 -12.64
C SER A 426 -9.86 -18.09 -13.23
N GLN A 427 -9.90 -16.80 -12.84
CA GLN A 427 -8.94 -15.77 -13.17
C GLN A 427 -8.32 -15.22 -11.88
N TYR A 428 -7.17 -14.59 -12.00
CA TYR A 428 -6.50 -13.88 -10.91
C TYR A 428 -6.07 -12.49 -11.36
N TYR A 429 -5.73 -11.65 -10.39
CA TYR A 429 -5.15 -10.34 -10.68
C TYR A 429 -3.64 -10.43 -10.82
N TRP A 430 -3.14 -9.91 -11.95
CA TRP A 430 -1.78 -9.42 -12.04
C TRP A 430 -1.72 -8.06 -11.37
N ILE A 431 -0.80 -7.91 -10.42
CA ILE A 431 -0.65 -6.70 -9.63
C ILE A 431 0.83 -6.36 -9.60
N ASP A 432 1.14 -5.08 -9.74
CA ASP A 432 2.46 -4.57 -9.46
C ASP A 432 2.40 -3.14 -8.93
N VAL A 433 3.44 -2.74 -8.22
CA VAL A 433 3.52 -1.43 -7.56
C VAL A 433 4.75 -0.68 -8.06
N SER A 434 4.57 0.61 -8.33
CA SER A 434 5.67 1.49 -8.69
C SER A 434 5.77 2.65 -7.71
N ILE A 435 6.92 2.76 -7.05
CA ILE A 435 7.21 3.84 -6.12
C ILE A 435 7.68 5.07 -6.89
N VAL A 436 6.89 6.14 -6.84
CA VAL A 436 7.20 7.42 -7.51
C VAL A 436 8.17 8.22 -6.65
N ASP A 437 7.84 8.34 -5.36
CA ASP A 437 8.67 8.96 -4.33
C ASP A 437 8.22 8.45 -2.94
N GLN A 438 8.81 8.99 -1.88
CA GLN A 438 8.53 8.58 -0.50
C GLN A 438 7.10 8.90 -0.02
N SER A 439 6.34 9.64 -0.80
CA SER A 439 4.97 10.07 -0.52
C SER A 439 3.95 9.58 -1.56
N MET A 440 4.39 8.96 -2.66
CA MET A 440 3.52 8.58 -3.77
C MET A 440 3.91 7.24 -4.39
N PHE A 441 2.90 6.41 -4.62
CA PHE A 441 3.04 5.15 -5.35
C PHE A 441 1.86 4.93 -6.30
N MET A 442 2.09 4.11 -7.31
CA MET A 442 1.07 3.67 -8.26
C MET A 442 0.88 2.16 -8.14
N ILE A 443 -0.36 1.71 -8.11
CA ILE A 443 -0.71 0.30 -8.15
C ILE A 443 -1.34 0.03 -9.51
N PHE A 444 -0.79 -0.94 -10.22
CA PHE A 444 -1.28 -1.41 -11.49
C PHE A 444 -1.95 -2.75 -11.30
N ASP A 445 -3.16 -2.90 -11.82
CA ASP A 445 -3.86 -4.17 -11.77
C ASP A 445 -4.54 -4.55 -13.08
N SER A 446 -4.58 -5.85 -13.35
CA SER A 446 -5.31 -6.43 -14.47
C SER A 446 -5.73 -7.86 -14.18
N LEU A 447 -6.96 -8.22 -14.54
CA LEU A 447 -7.40 -9.61 -14.53
C LEU A 447 -6.71 -10.39 -15.66
N SER A 448 -6.23 -11.59 -15.36
CA SER A 448 -5.38 -12.42 -16.24
C SER A 448 -5.92 -12.68 -17.66
N GLU A 449 -7.24 -12.59 -17.84
CA GLU A 449 -7.92 -12.82 -19.13
C GLU A 449 -8.53 -11.56 -19.74
N GLN A 450 -8.28 -10.39 -19.15
CA GLN A 450 -8.77 -9.10 -19.64
C GLN A 450 -7.76 -8.38 -20.52
N ASN A 451 -8.31 -7.61 -21.46
CA ASN A 451 -7.56 -6.68 -22.29
C ASN A 451 -7.52 -5.33 -21.58
N GLY A 452 -6.39 -5.03 -20.93
CA GLY A 452 -6.21 -3.79 -20.19
C GLY A 452 -6.27 -3.94 -18.67
N GLY A 453 -6.15 -2.82 -17.99
CA GLY A 453 -6.07 -2.77 -16.54
C GLY A 453 -6.45 -1.42 -15.97
N VAL A 454 -6.26 -1.30 -14.65
CA VAL A 454 -6.60 -0.13 -13.85
C VAL A 454 -5.35 0.38 -13.15
N VAL A 455 -5.32 1.69 -12.91
CA VAL A 455 -4.28 2.35 -12.12
C VAL A 455 -4.91 3.02 -10.90
N ALA A 456 -4.43 2.67 -9.72
CA ALA A 456 -4.68 3.38 -8.48
C ALA A 456 -3.44 4.19 -8.07
N ILE A 457 -3.64 5.32 -7.41
CA ILE A 457 -2.56 6.17 -6.91
C ILE A 457 -2.73 6.28 -5.41
N GLY A 458 -1.68 5.91 -4.67
CA GLY A 458 -1.60 6.18 -3.24
C GLY A 458 -0.74 7.40 -2.98
N GLU A 459 -1.23 8.28 -2.11
CA GLU A 459 -0.48 9.43 -1.59
C GLU A 459 -0.46 9.41 -0.06
N MET A 460 0.71 9.69 0.50
CA MET A 460 0.97 9.61 1.93
C MET A 460 1.60 10.90 2.44
N LYS A 461 1.01 11.43 3.50
CA LYS A 461 1.54 12.54 4.29
C LYS A 461 1.45 12.21 5.77
N SER A 462 2.13 13.00 6.58
CA SER A 462 1.95 12.98 8.03
C SER A 462 0.48 13.23 8.40
N SER A 463 0.08 12.78 9.59
CA SER A 463 -1.27 13.00 10.13
C SER A 463 -1.63 14.50 10.20
N VAL A 464 -2.93 14.78 10.32
CA VAL A 464 -3.43 16.15 10.39
C VAL A 464 -2.77 16.89 11.55
N LEU A 465 -2.13 18.03 11.26
CA LEU A 465 -1.62 18.94 12.28
C LEU A 465 -2.74 19.90 12.75
N GLY A 466 -3.54 20.39 11.81
CA GLY A 466 -4.61 21.33 12.11
C GLY A 466 -5.10 22.09 10.88
N ILE A 467 -5.78 23.21 11.13
CA ILE A 467 -6.35 24.08 10.10
C ILE A 467 -5.69 25.46 10.14
N VAL A 468 -5.32 25.98 8.98
CA VAL A 468 -4.72 27.31 8.85
C VAL A 468 -5.74 28.39 9.21
N VAL A 469 -5.39 29.24 10.17
CA VAL A 469 -6.19 30.42 10.55
C VAL A 469 -5.67 31.70 9.88
N PHE A 470 -4.38 31.73 9.57
CA PHE A 470 -3.71 32.83 8.87
C PHE A 470 -2.49 32.28 8.13
N GLY A 471 -2.21 32.77 6.92
CA GLY A 471 -1.04 32.36 6.14
C GLY A 471 -0.48 33.52 5.35
N ASP A 472 0.85 33.59 5.27
CA ASP A 472 1.63 34.44 4.38
C ASP A 472 2.55 33.59 3.49
N GLU A 473 3.41 34.23 2.69
CA GLU A 473 4.29 33.54 1.75
C GLU A 473 5.36 32.66 2.42
N ASN A 474 5.68 32.89 3.69
CA ASN A 474 6.78 32.22 4.39
C ASN A 474 6.31 31.40 5.59
N ASN A 475 5.20 31.75 6.23
CA ASN A 475 4.69 31.11 7.43
C ASN A 475 3.16 31.00 7.41
N ALA A 476 2.64 30.02 8.14
CA ALA A 476 1.22 29.96 8.46
C ALA A 476 1.00 29.68 9.95
N VAL A 477 -0.06 30.28 10.49
CA VAL A 477 -0.58 30.01 11.82
C VAL A 477 -1.65 28.94 11.69
N VAL A 478 -1.45 27.84 12.40
CA VAL A 478 -2.30 26.65 12.37
C VAL A 478 -2.96 26.49 13.73
N GLN A 479 -4.28 26.33 13.75
CA GLN A 479 -5.00 25.90 14.93
C GLN A 479 -5.03 24.38 14.98
N MET A 480 -4.47 23.81 16.06
CA MET A 480 -4.32 22.37 16.26
C MET A 480 -5.44 21.80 17.14
N GLU A 481 -5.94 22.60 18.09
CA GLU A 481 -6.96 22.16 19.05
C GLU A 481 -8.10 23.17 19.18
N GLY A 482 -9.27 22.65 19.59
CA GLY A 482 -10.44 23.45 19.90
C GLY A 482 -11.31 23.77 18.67
N ARG A 483 -12.17 24.79 18.80
CA ARG A 483 -13.12 25.16 17.75
C ARG A 483 -12.47 26.06 16.73
N VAL A 484 -12.56 25.67 15.46
CA VAL A 484 -12.02 26.43 14.33
C VAL A 484 -13.11 26.65 13.28
N SER A 485 -13.23 27.88 12.79
CA SER A 485 -14.12 28.19 11.69
C SER A 485 -13.49 27.77 10.35
N VAL A 486 -14.24 27.04 9.53
CA VAL A 486 -13.81 26.64 8.19
C VAL A 486 -14.54 27.52 7.17
N PRO A 487 -13.85 28.47 6.50
CA PRO A 487 -14.48 29.38 5.55
C PRO A 487 -15.19 28.63 4.42
N ASN A 488 -16.40 29.08 4.08
CA ASN A 488 -17.22 28.53 2.99
C ASN A 488 -17.60 27.04 3.12
N ALA A 489 -17.47 26.45 4.31
CA ALA A 489 -17.93 25.10 4.56
C ALA A 489 -19.43 25.07 4.90
N HIS A 490 -20.11 24.01 4.45
CA HIS A 490 -21.47 23.66 4.87
C HIS A 490 -21.39 22.34 5.64
N LEU A 491 -21.19 22.44 6.95
CA LEU A 491 -20.97 21.29 7.82
C LEU A 491 -22.29 20.76 8.40
N THR A 492 -22.39 19.44 8.50
CA THR A 492 -23.49 18.74 9.16
C THR A 492 -23.10 18.46 10.61
N VAL A 493 -23.76 19.14 11.54
CA VAL A 493 -23.47 19.04 12.98
C VAL A 493 -23.50 17.58 13.44
N GLY A 494 -22.49 17.18 14.22
CA GLY A 494 -22.34 15.83 14.75
C GLY A 494 -21.60 14.87 13.83
N ARG A 495 -21.25 15.24 12.60
CA ARG A 495 -20.47 14.38 11.69
C ARG A 495 -18.97 14.60 11.82
N THR A 496 -18.22 13.52 11.57
CA THR A 496 -16.77 13.53 11.43
C THR A 496 -16.35 14.06 10.06
N TYR A 497 -15.19 14.70 9.99
CA TYR A 497 -14.63 15.21 8.74
C TYR A 497 -13.20 14.73 8.57
N PHE A 498 -12.86 14.39 7.33
CA PHE A 498 -11.56 13.87 6.92
C PHE A 498 -10.98 14.75 5.82
N THR A 499 -9.65 14.84 5.73
CA THR A 499 -8.97 15.45 4.59
C THR A 499 -8.41 14.37 3.67
N THR A 500 -8.26 14.66 2.39
CA THR A 500 -7.34 13.89 1.54
C THR A 500 -5.90 14.33 1.75
N SER A 501 -4.95 13.53 1.25
CA SER A 501 -3.53 13.90 1.11
C SER A 501 -3.32 15.20 0.31
N ARG A 502 -4.32 15.66 -0.45
CA ARG A 502 -4.32 16.92 -1.22
C ARG A 502 -5.07 18.08 -0.55
N GLY A 503 -5.57 17.89 0.67
CA GLY A 503 -6.21 18.95 1.45
C GLY A 503 -7.69 19.14 1.18
N ARG A 504 -8.36 18.20 0.48
CA ARG A 504 -9.81 18.27 0.24
C ARG A 504 -10.55 17.66 1.41
N MET A 505 -11.53 18.39 1.95
CA MET A 505 -12.34 17.94 3.06
C MET A 505 -13.54 17.10 2.59
N HIS A 506 -13.82 16.02 3.32
CA HIS A 506 -14.93 15.11 3.09
C HIS A 506 -15.68 14.81 4.39
N GLU A 507 -17.00 14.71 4.28
CA GLU A 507 -17.89 14.35 5.38
C GLU A 507 -17.89 12.82 5.58
N GLY A 508 -17.77 12.38 6.83
CA GLY A 508 -17.86 10.99 7.25
C GLY A 508 -19.13 10.68 8.05
N ALA A 509 -19.08 9.62 8.85
CA ALA A 509 -20.19 9.19 9.70
C ALA A 509 -20.43 10.13 10.89
N PHE A 510 -21.58 9.95 11.57
CA PHE A 510 -21.83 10.64 12.83
C PHE A 510 -20.82 10.20 13.90
N TYR A 511 -20.42 11.16 14.74
CA TYR A 511 -19.45 10.93 15.80
C TYR A 511 -20.03 9.96 16.84
N GLY A 512 -19.37 8.81 17.01
CA GLY A 512 -19.83 7.72 17.88
C GLY A 512 -20.48 6.54 17.13
N ASP A 513 -20.82 6.69 15.85
CA ASP A 513 -21.31 5.59 15.01
C ASP A 513 -20.18 4.74 14.42
N ILE A 514 -18.93 5.22 14.50
CA ILE A 514 -17.74 4.40 14.24
C ILE A 514 -17.61 3.45 15.43
N SER A 515 -18.31 2.32 15.36
CA SER A 515 -18.18 1.27 16.35
C SER A 515 -16.79 0.64 16.26
N GLU A 516 -16.26 0.11 17.37
CA GLU A 516 -15.11 -0.83 17.36
C GLU A 516 -15.36 -2.08 16.47
N LEU A 517 -16.57 -2.24 15.94
CA LEU A 517 -17.02 -3.33 15.08
C LEU A 517 -17.12 -2.96 13.60
N ASP A 518 -16.78 -1.73 13.19
CA ASP A 518 -16.70 -1.36 11.77
C ASP A 518 -15.31 -1.75 11.25
N PRO A 519 -15.17 -2.82 10.44
CA PRO A 519 -13.85 -3.37 10.08
C PRO A 519 -13.03 -2.44 9.19
N GLU A 520 -13.65 -1.45 8.55
CA GLU A 520 -12.98 -0.50 7.67
C GLU A 520 -12.60 0.78 8.43
N ASN A 521 -11.37 0.88 8.95
CA ASN A 521 -10.82 2.09 9.59
C ASN A 521 -10.50 3.23 8.57
N TYR A 522 -11.31 3.38 7.52
CA TYR A 522 -11.14 4.37 6.47
C TYR A 522 -12.49 4.88 5.93
N LEU A 523 -12.51 6.11 5.41
CA LEU A 523 -13.65 6.70 4.70
C LEU A 523 -13.53 6.45 3.20
N LYS A 524 -14.61 5.99 2.57
CA LYS A 524 -14.70 5.80 1.11
C LYS A 524 -15.65 6.81 0.49
N VAL A 525 -15.13 7.69 -0.37
CA VAL A 525 -15.91 8.71 -1.10
C VAL A 525 -15.72 8.51 -2.60
N GLY A 526 -16.70 7.86 -3.24
CA GLY A 526 -16.62 7.50 -4.66
C GLY A 526 -15.40 6.62 -4.95
N SER A 527 -14.47 7.12 -5.76
CA SER A 527 -13.21 6.45 -6.07
C SER A 527 -12.09 6.70 -5.06
N THR A 528 -12.26 7.62 -4.12
CA THR A 528 -11.22 7.96 -3.13
C THR A 528 -11.42 7.19 -1.84
N VAL A 529 -10.33 6.65 -1.29
CA VAL A 529 -10.27 6.02 0.03
C VAL A 529 -9.36 6.88 0.90
N ILE A 530 -9.78 7.17 2.14
CA ILE A 530 -9.12 8.12 3.05
C ILE A 530 -8.95 7.46 4.41
N SER A 531 -7.71 7.35 4.90
CA SER A 531 -7.41 6.72 6.19
C SER A 531 -7.98 7.48 7.40
N ASP A 532 -8.19 6.81 8.54
CA ASP A 532 -8.54 7.51 9.79
C ASP A 532 -7.44 8.48 10.28
N SER A 533 -6.17 8.24 9.92
CA SER A 533 -5.08 9.19 10.20
C SER A 533 -5.26 10.57 9.54
N SER A 534 -6.18 10.67 8.58
CA SER A 534 -6.57 11.91 7.91
C SER A 534 -7.79 12.59 8.54
N ARG A 535 -8.28 12.12 9.70
CA ARG A 535 -9.40 12.74 10.41
C ARG A 535 -9.03 14.12 10.92
N ILE A 536 -9.87 15.11 10.62
CA ILE A 536 -9.69 16.51 10.99
C ILE A 536 -10.36 16.79 12.34
N GLY A 537 -11.62 16.38 12.49
CA GLY A 537 -12.43 16.73 13.66
C GLY A 537 -13.91 16.46 13.46
N VAL A 538 -14.73 17.01 14.35
CA VAL A 538 -16.21 16.84 14.36
C VAL A 538 -16.89 18.19 14.18
N ALA A 539 -17.90 18.27 13.33
CA ALA A 539 -18.68 19.50 13.19
C ALA A 539 -19.53 19.79 14.42
N VAL A 540 -19.36 20.98 14.99
CA VAL A 540 -20.12 21.47 16.15
C VAL A 540 -21.13 22.56 15.76
N SER A 541 -20.97 23.15 14.57
CA SER A 541 -21.93 24.06 13.94
C SER A 541 -21.83 23.89 12.42
N SER A 542 -22.63 24.65 11.65
CA SER A 542 -22.59 24.60 10.19
C SER A 542 -21.31 25.15 9.56
N SER A 543 -20.45 25.80 10.35
CA SER A 543 -19.21 26.44 9.88
C SER A 543 -18.01 26.18 10.79
N GLU A 544 -18.13 25.39 11.86
CA GLU A 544 -17.05 25.11 12.80
C GLU A 544 -16.81 23.62 13.01
N LEU A 545 -15.53 23.25 13.03
CA LEU A 545 -15.04 21.95 13.48
C LEU A 545 -14.47 22.06 14.89
N LEU A 546 -14.68 21.03 15.69
CA LEU A 546 -13.93 20.76 16.90
C LEU A 546 -12.77 19.83 16.55
N LEU A 547 -11.55 20.37 16.64
CA LEU A 547 -10.30 19.62 16.51
C LEU A 547 -9.97 18.96 17.85
N LYS A 548 -9.35 17.78 17.80
CA LYS A 548 -9.02 16.95 18.96
C LYS A 548 -7.57 16.56 18.99
#